data_AF-A0A0G1RYE8-F1
#
_entry.id   AF-A0A0G1RYE8-F1
#
_cell.length_a   1.000
_cell.length_b   1.000
_cell.length_c   1.000
_cell.angle_alpha   90.00
_cell.angle_beta   90.00
_cell.angle_gamma   90.00
#
_symmetry.space_group_name_H-M   'P 1'
#
loop_
_entity.id
_entity.type
_entity.pdbx_description
1 polymer ?
#
loop_
_entity_poly.entity_id
_entity_poly.type
_entity_poly.pdbx_seq_one_letter_code
_entity_poly.pdbx_strand_id
1 'polypeptide(L)'
;MYIKVEVLAGAKEESVEKTGCDSFVISVREKAEQNSANRRILELIRTEFGGRGVVVKIISGHHSPRKILSVEKPPPRRPAEEARKNPPEKRDLK
;
A
#
# COMPACT_ATOMS: atom_id res chain seq x y z
N MET A 1 2.26 -10.17 6.66
CA MET A 1 3.74 -10.18 6.56
C MET A 1 4.26 -8.94 7.27
N TYR A 2 5.33 -9.04 8.06
CA TYR A 2 5.86 -7.89 8.81
C TYR A 2 7.09 -7.34 8.09
N ILE A 3 7.09 -6.03 7.82
CA ILE A 3 8.21 -5.33 7.22
C ILE A 3 8.69 -4.22 8.16
N LYS A 4 10.01 -4.08 8.26
CA LYS A 4 10.67 -2.92 8.86
C LYS A 4 10.81 -1.86 7.78
N VAL A 5 10.25 -0.69 8.05
CA VAL A 5 10.37 0.46 7.16
C VAL A 5 11.09 1.56 7.91
N GLU A 6 12.15 2.08 7.34
CA GLU A 6 12.82 3.29 7.79
C GLU A 6 12.33 4.47 6.94
N VAL A 7 11.70 5.43 7.61
CA VAL A 7 11.08 6.60 6.98
C VAL A 7 12.00 7.79 7.17
N LEU A 8 12.49 8.32 6.05
CA LEU A 8 13.27 9.55 5.99
C LEU A 8 12.39 10.66 5.42
N ALA A 9 11.80 11.47 6.29
CA ALA A 9 10.98 12.60 5.90
C ALA A 9 11.82 13.87 5.68
N GLY A 10 11.43 14.70 4.73
CA GLY A 10 12.17 15.92 4.36
C GLY A 10 13.37 15.66 3.44
N ALA A 11 13.38 14.56 2.69
CA ALA A 11 14.37 14.32 1.65
C ALA A 11 14.15 15.28 0.45
N LYS A 12 15.17 15.50 -0.39
CA LYS A 12 14.98 16.29 -1.62
C LYS A 12 14.17 15.52 -2.68
N GLU A 13 14.22 14.19 -2.65
CA GLU A 13 13.63 13.30 -3.65
C GLU A 13 12.81 12.19 -2.98
N GLU A 14 11.82 11.66 -3.70
CA GLU A 14 11.02 10.52 -3.24
C GLU A 14 11.60 9.20 -3.81
N SER A 15 12.12 8.35 -2.91
CA SER A 15 12.78 7.08 -3.27
C SER A 15 12.39 5.96 -2.32
N VAL A 16 12.22 4.76 -2.86
CA VAL A 16 11.95 3.54 -2.11
C VAL A 16 13.08 2.56 -2.40
N GLU A 17 13.88 2.26 -1.38
CA GLU A 17 14.99 1.32 -1.46
C GLU A 17 14.70 0.09 -0.63
N LYS A 18 14.82 -1.10 -1.24
CA LYS A 18 14.68 -2.37 -0.53
C LYS A 18 16.06 -2.85 -0.09
N THR A 19 16.40 -2.64 1.18
CA THR A 19 17.71 -2.98 1.75
C THR A 19 17.79 -4.44 2.22
N GLY A 20 16.67 -5.16 2.33
CA GLY A 20 16.67 -6.57 2.72
C GLY A 20 15.37 -7.31 2.42
N CYS A 21 15.24 -8.55 2.89
CA CYS A 21 14.02 -9.36 2.69
C CYS A 21 12.76 -8.68 3.23
N ASP A 22 12.87 -8.11 4.43
CA ASP A 22 11.79 -7.43 5.15
C ASP A 22 12.16 -5.99 5.55
N SER A 23 13.26 -5.46 5.03
CA SER A 23 13.76 -4.12 5.36
C SER A 23 13.65 -3.19 4.16
N PHE A 24 12.95 -2.07 4.34
CA PHE A 24 12.71 -1.04 3.33
C PHE A 24 13.11 0.33 3.89
N VAL A 25 13.70 1.16 3.05
CA VAL A 25 14.02 2.56 3.33
C VAL A 25 13.17 3.39 2.39
N ILE A 26 12.37 4.29 2.95
CA ILE A 26 11.48 5.17 2.19
C ILE A 26 11.86 6.62 2.50
N SER A 27 12.40 7.28 1.50
CA SER A 27 12.70 8.70 1.51
C SER A 27 11.53 9.45 0.90
N VAL A 28 10.94 10.37 1.65
CA VAL A 28 9.87 11.24 1.16
C VAL A 28 10.27 12.69 1.31
N ARG A 29 9.97 13.48 0.27
CA ARG A 29 10.09 14.93 0.32
C ARG A 29 9.07 15.63 1.20
N GLU A 30 7.97 14.93 1.49
CA GLU A 30 6.95 15.41 2.42
C GLU A 30 7.51 15.44 3.85
N LYS A 31 7.07 16.46 4.62
CA LYS A 31 7.43 16.55 6.03
C LYS A 31 6.68 15.48 6.83
N ALA A 32 7.28 15.07 7.95
CA ALA A 32 6.62 14.19 8.94
C ALA A 32 5.49 14.90 9.71
N GLU A 33 5.21 16.17 9.39
CA GLU A 33 4.17 16.98 10.01
C GLU A 33 2.79 16.67 9.38
N GLN A 34 1.75 16.56 10.21
CA GLN A 34 0.35 16.35 9.80
C GLN A 34 -0.03 15.05 9.04
N ASN A 35 0.65 13.92 9.28
CA ASN A 35 0.36 12.64 8.60
C ASN A 35 0.62 12.63 7.08
N SER A 36 1.22 13.66 6.49
CA SER A 36 1.49 13.74 5.06
C SER A 36 2.48 12.66 4.59
N ALA A 37 3.61 12.51 5.30
CA ALA A 37 4.54 11.40 5.09
C ALA A 37 3.85 10.03 5.19
N ASN A 38 2.99 9.81 6.19
CA ASN A 38 2.28 8.54 6.37
C ASN A 38 1.38 8.21 5.17
N ARG A 39 0.65 9.19 4.65
CA ARG A 39 -0.16 9.00 3.43
C ARG A 39 0.69 8.66 2.23
N ARG A 40 1.81 9.37 2.03
CA ARG A 40 2.69 9.14 0.89
C ARG A 40 3.35 7.76 0.93
N ILE A 41 3.79 7.34 2.12
CA ILE A 41 4.34 5.99 2.34
C ILE A 41 3.30 4.91 2.03
N LEU A 42 2.05 5.09 2.47
CA LEU A 42 0.97 4.14 2.18
C LEU A 42 0.72 4.02 0.68
N GLU A 43 0.70 5.14 -0.06
CA GLU A 43 0.54 5.17 -1.52
C GLU A 43 1.70 4.47 -2.24
N LEU A 44 2.95 4.74 -1.83
CA LEU A 44 4.14 4.10 -2.39
C LEU A 44 4.13 2.59 -2.16
N ILE A 45 3.90 2.14 -0.93
CA ILE A 45 3.83 0.71 -0.60
C ILE A 45 2.68 0.03 -1.36
N ARG A 46 1.51 0.68 -1.47
CA ARG A 46 0.40 0.13 -2.27
C ARG A 46 0.78 -0.03 -3.73
N THR A 47 1.49 0.95 -4.30
CA THR A 47 1.92 0.90 -5.70
C THR A 47 2.90 -0.25 -5.92
N GLU A 48 3.91 -0.39 -5.07
CA GLU A 48 4.91 -1.46 -5.14
C GLU A 48 4.31 -2.86 -4.93
N PHE A 49 3.29 -3.01 -4.08
CA PHE A 49 2.70 -4.31 -3.73
C PHE A 49 1.50 -4.74 -4.58
N GLY A 50 1.09 -3.95 -5.59
CA GLY A 50 0.06 -4.36 -6.57
C GLY A 50 -1.30 -3.67 -6.47
N GLY A 51 -1.40 -2.52 -5.78
CA GLY A 51 -2.53 -1.60 -5.89
C GLY A 51 -3.68 -1.80 -4.90
N ARG A 52 -4.88 -1.29 -5.28
CA ARG A 52 -6.06 -1.09 -4.41
C ARG A 52 -6.49 -2.37 -3.70
N GLY A 53 -6.08 -2.48 -2.44
CA GLY A 53 -6.55 -3.50 -1.51
C GLY A 53 -5.47 -3.98 -0.54
N VAL A 54 -4.20 -3.64 -0.76
CA VAL A 54 -3.12 -3.87 0.22
C VAL A 54 -3.45 -3.13 1.51
N VAL A 55 -3.67 -3.89 2.58
CA VAL A 55 -3.91 -3.36 3.92
C VAL A 55 -2.56 -3.26 4.60
N VAL A 56 -2.16 -2.03 4.90
CA VAL A 56 -0.92 -1.75 5.63
C VAL A 56 -1.31 -1.22 7.00
N LYS A 57 -0.88 -1.91 8.07
CA LYS A 57 -1.10 -1.51 9.45
C LYS A 57 0.24 -1.21 10.12
N ILE A 58 0.34 -0.09 10.81
CA ILE A 58 1.53 0.22 11.61
C ILE A 58 1.37 -0.51 12.95
N ILE A 59 2.23 -1.49 13.21
CA ILE A 59 2.19 -2.29 14.44
C ILE A 59 2.92 -1.59 15.57
N SER A 60 4.07 -0.97 15.26
CA SER A 60 4.88 -0.31 16.29
C SER A 60 5.82 0.74 15.70
N GLY A 61 6.23 1.70 16.53
CA GLY A 61 7.17 2.76 16.15
C GLY A 61 6.53 4.05 15.61
N HIS A 62 5.29 4.41 16.01
CA HIS A 62 4.59 5.60 15.50
C HIS A 62 5.38 6.92 15.64
N HIS A 63 6.22 7.06 16.67
CA HIS A 63 7.06 8.23 16.93
C HIS A 63 8.50 8.13 16.40
N SER A 64 8.87 6.98 15.82
CA SER A 64 10.22 6.73 15.34
C SER A 64 10.28 6.70 13.81
N PRO A 65 11.40 7.09 13.18
CA PRO A 65 11.60 6.90 11.74
C PRO A 65 11.59 5.40 11.37
N ARG A 66 12.03 4.53 12.29
CA ARG A 66 11.99 3.07 12.15
C ARG A 66 10.65 2.55 12.63
N LYS A 67 9.82 2.05 11.70
CA LYS A 67 8.48 1.53 11.98
C LYS A 67 8.36 0.08 11.53
N ILE A 68 7.55 -0.69 12.26
CA ILE A 68 7.16 -2.04 11.83
C ILE A 68 5.75 -1.95 11.25
N LEU A 69 5.61 -2.30 9.98
CA LEU A 69 4.34 -2.32 9.29
C LEU A 69 3.98 -3.76 8.97
N SER A 70 2.74 -4.13 9.27
CA SER A 70 2.15 -5.37 8.78
C SER A 70 1.47 -5.09 7.44
N VAL A 71 1.94 -5.78 6.41
CA VAL A 71 1.34 -5.77 5.08
C VAL A 71 0.52 -7.04 4.92
N GLU A 72 -0.76 -6.85 4.69
CA GLU A 72 -1.73 -7.87 4.33
C GLU A 72 -2.11 -7.65 2.86
N LYS A 73 -1.65 -8.53 1.99
CA LYS A 73 -2.15 -8.55 0.61
C LYS A 73 -3.58 -9.08 0.66
N PRO A 74 -4.55 -8.37 0.06
CA PRO A 74 -5.87 -8.94 -0.10
C PRO A 74 -5.74 -10.15 -1.03
N PRO A 75 -6.63 -11.15 -0.91
CA PRO A 75 -6.76 -12.13 -1.98
C PRO A 75 -7.01 -11.38 -3.30
N PRO A 76 -6.46 -11.85 -4.43
CA PRO A 76 -6.75 -11.25 -5.72
C PRO A 76 -8.27 -11.20 -5.85
N ARG A 77 -8.84 -9.98 -5.82
CA ARG A 77 -10.25 -9.81 -6.11
C ARG A 77 -10.38 -10.35 -7.52
N ARG A 78 -11.08 -11.47 -7.70
CA ARG A 78 -11.45 -11.95 -9.03
C ARG A 78 -11.95 -10.72 -9.78
N PRO A 79 -11.36 -10.37 -10.93
CA PRO A 79 -11.72 -9.14 -11.61
C PRO A 79 -13.23 -9.15 -11.80
N ALA A 80 -13.90 -8.07 -11.39
CA ALA A 80 -15.33 -7.85 -11.60
C ALA A 80 -15.72 -7.86 -13.11
N GLU A 81 -14.76 -8.10 -13.99
CA GLU A 81 -14.94 -8.39 -15.41
C GLU A 81 -15.82 -9.64 -15.65
N GLU A 82 -15.85 -10.60 -14.73
CA GLU A 82 -16.71 -11.79 -14.84
C GLU A 82 -18.20 -11.48 -14.57
N ALA A 83 -18.50 -10.40 -13.85
CA ALA A 83 -19.88 -9.98 -13.57
C ALA A 83 -20.55 -9.25 -14.76
N ARG A 84 -19.79 -8.87 -15.79
CA ARG A 84 -20.34 -8.20 -16.98
C ARG A 84 -20.64 -9.14 -18.16
N LYS A 85 -20.17 -10.39 -18.14
CA LYS A 85 -20.35 -11.32 -19.27
C LYS A 85 -21.63 -12.16 -19.25
N ASN A 86 -22.37 -12.20 -18.14
CA ASN A 86 -23.71 -12.80 -18.11
C ASN A 86 -24.76 -11.71 -17.90
N PRO A 87 -25.27 -11.08 -18.97
CA PRO A 87 -26.57 -10.44 -18.86
C PRO A 87 -27.57 -11.54 -18.44
N PRO A 88 -28.42 -11.33 -17.42
CA PRO A 88 -29.61 -12.16 -17.29
C PRO A 88 -30.40 -11.95 -18.57
N GLU A 89 -30.56 -13.01 -19.37
CA GLU A 89 -31.50 -13.04 -20.49
C GLU A 89 -32.82 -12.44 -20.01
N LYS A 90 -33.06 -11.19 -20.43
CA LYS A 90 -34.37 -10.59 -20.30
C LYS A 90 -35.23 -11.33 -21.31
N ARG A 91 -36.15 -12.14 -20.76
CA ARG A 91 -37.54 -12.34 -21.18
C ARG A 91 -37.87 -11.83 -22.58
N ASP A 92 -38.29 -12.74 -23.45
CA ASP A 92 -39.41 -12.55 -24.38
C ASP A 92 -39.99 -13.95 -24.65
N LEU A 93 -41.04 -14.35 -23.94
CA LEU A 93 -42.43 -14.28 -24.39
C LEU A 93 -42.68 -15.12 -25.66
N LYS A 94 -43.08 -16.39 -25.48
CA LYS A 94 -44.07 -17.04 -26.36
C LYS A 94 -44.75 -18.21 -25.68
#